data_AF-A0A8T0GY66-F1
#
_entry.id   AF-A0A8T0GY66-F1
#
_cell.length_a   1.000
_cell.length_b   1.000
_cell.length_c   1.000
_cell.angle_alpha   90.00
_cell.angle_beta   90.00
_cell.angle_gamma   90.00
#
_symmetry.space_group_name_H-M   'P 1'
#
loop_
_entity.id
_entity.type
_entity.pdbx_description
1 polymer ?
#
loop_
_entity_poly.entity_id
_entity_poly.type
_entity_poly.pdbx_seq_one_letter_code
_entity_poly.pdbx_strand_id
1 'polypeptide(L)'
;MPNLAKETLIEADGSTLPCAVSWFLHAQRVRSNTELDTRILVAHSFGLFFGIFDEYTKYRFELTLAFNSTKKKLHGYSETTEARSRPHTLLTASRCTFLVGEDKLHGLHAAEADLRLKVEPLNPMYYGEVKFIVGYIVAGSQFQWVYIGRDGSKDIHRMNPPLNLSKLVDCCSFLLNLGNVFQLLQKMANSVPDVPGRRAMFSVEESSSGKRISYFYANKVVKHIRDFYSHSTDQGTSLSKIGRAYDAGRGCQFLLQSEIGPTVSAHRAYKVECTLLGYSCSLESKQDCRWMAQCVCHVLCILHKAGLLHRDIRFPNIVRLSETEFMLIDFESVAESLFRLPEGFRCFRGWCSKTLEGNVYTPYSDMYSLGKLQEETLPNSRTSLAEEFVRKLTNKQLSASDALHDPWLSGPIASLVS
;
A
#
# COMPACT_ATOMS: atom_id res chain seq x y z
N MET A 1 -31.66 -20.79 -24.49
CA MET A 1 -31.19 -19.39 -24.70
C MET A 1 -32.11 -18.30 -24.13
N PRO A 2 -33.46 -18.38 -24.20
CA PRO A 2 -34.33 -17.31 -23.66
C PRO A 2 -34.27 -17.13 -22.13
N ASN A 3 -34.06 -18.23 -21.40
CA ASN A 3 -34.09 -18.21 -19.93
C ASN A 3 -32.85 -17.55 -19.32
N LEU A 4 -31.67 -17.70 -19.94
CA LEU A 4 -30.45 -17.03 -19.48
C LEU A 4 -30.55 -15.51 -19.64
N ALA A 5 -31.12 -15.03 -20.75
CA ALA A 5 -31.36 -13.60 -20.95
C ALA A 5 -32.35 -13.04 -19.90
N LYS A 6 -33.40 -13.78 -19.55
CA LYS A 6 -34.35 -13.41 -18.49
C LYS A 6 -33.75 -13.45 -17.08
N GLU A 7 -32.82 -14.36 -16.82
CA GLU A 7 -32.12 -14.48 -15.53
C GLU A 7 -30.98 -13.46 -15.37
N THR A 8 -30.41 -12.97 -16.48
CA THR A 8 -29.28 -12.03 -16.49
C THR A 8 -29.71 -10.56 -16.70
N LEU A 9 -30.84 -10.31 -17.38
CA LEU A 9 -31.42 -8.98 -17.50
C LEU A 9 -32.13 -8.63 -16.19
N ILE A 10 -31.43 -7.90 -15.34
CA ILE A 10 -31.97 -7.34 -14.12
C ILE A 10 -33.02 -6.28 -14.51
N GLU A 11 -34.25 -6.43 -14.01
CA GLU A 11 -35.21 -5.32 -13.95
C GLU A 11 -34.59 -4.21 -13.09
N ALA A 12 -33.95 -3.27 -13.75
CA ALA A 12 -33.62 -1.99 -13.18
C ALA A 12 -34.65 -0.96 -13.66
N ASP A 13 -34.77 0.15 -12.94
CA ASP A 13 -35.49 1.32 -13.43
C ASP A 13 -34.89 1.75 -14.79
N GLY A 14 -35.57 1.37 -15.87
CA GLY A 14 -35.12 1.57 -17.25
C GLY A 14 -35.00 3.04 -17.68
N SER A 15 -35.28 3.99 -16.79
CA SER A 15 -35.14 5.42 -17.05
C SER A 15 -33.71 5.94 -16.84
N THR A 16 -32.89 5.33 -15.99
CA THR A 16 -31.62 5.91 -15.54
C THR A 16 -30.52 5.83 -16.61
N LEU A 17 -30.31 4.67 -17.24
CA LEU A 17 -29.31 4.49 -18.29
C LEU A 17 -29.63 5.32 -19.55
N PRO A 18 -30.85 5.32 -20.11
CA PRO A 18 -31.20 6.20 -21.22
C PRO A 18 -31.06 7.70 -20.89
N CYS A 19 -31.41 8.12 -19.67
CA CYS A 19 -31.20 9.50 -19.21
C CYS A 19 -29.70 9.85 -19.12
N ALA A 20 -28.87 8.95 -18.61
CA ALA A 20 -27.42 9.15 -18.52
C ALA A 20 -26.76 9.25 -19.90
N VAL A 21 -27.16 8.37 -20.83
CA VAL A 21 -26.71 8.41 -22.23
C VAL A 21 -27.13 9.72 -22.88
N SER A 22 -28.41 10.10 -22.75
CA SER A 22 -28.94 11.35 -23.30
C SER A 22 -28.19 12.56 -22.74
N TRP A 23 -28.03 12.64 -21.41
CA TRP A 23 -27.28 13.68 -20.74
C TRP A 23 -25.84 13.78 -21.27
N PHE A 24 -25.13 12.66 -21.38
CA PHE A 24 -23.75 12.65 -21.86
C PHE A 24 -23.67 13.19 -23.30
N LEU A 25 -24.53 12.71 -24.20
CA LEU A 25 -24.58 13.16 -25.59
C LEU A 25 -24.93 14.65 -25.72
N HIS A 26 -25.72 15.20 -24.79
CA HIS A 26 -26.01 16.63 -24.72
C HIS A 26 -24.86 17.45 -24.11
N ALA A 27 -24.23 16.97 -23.04
CA ALA A 27 -23.14 17.64 -22.34
C ALA A 27 -21.89 17.81 -23.21
N GLN A 28 -21.58 16.86 -24.08
CA GLN A 28 -20.44 16.93 -25.02
C GLN A 28 -20.56 18.07 -26.06
N ARG A 29 -21.72 18.72 -26.18
CA ARG A 29 -21.88 19.89 -27.05
C ARG A 29 -21.26 21.16 -26.44
N VAL A 30 -20.88 21.13 -25.16
CA VAL A 30 -20.21 22.23 -24.48
C VAL A 30 -18.69 22.04 -24.62
N ARG A 31 -18.01 22.99 -25.29
CA ARG A 31 -16.54 22.92 -25.47
C ARG A 31 -15.84 23.01 -24.12
N SER A 32 -14.92 22.09 -23.86
CA SER A 32 -13.95 22.21 -22.77
C SER A 32 -12.98 23.34 -23.09
N ASN A 33 -13.02 24.42 -22.31
CA ASN A 33 -12.15 25.57 -22.51
C ASN A 33 -10.94 25.53 -21.56
N THR A 34 -10.98 24.66 -20.56
CA THR A 34 -9.93 24.48 -19.56
C THR A 34 -9.64 23.00 -19.30
N GLU A 35 -8.45 22.69 -18.75
CA GLU A 35 -8.10 21.34 -18.30
C GLU A 35 -9.07 20.82 -17.23
N LEU A 36 -9.61 21.74 -16.41
CA LEU A 36 -10.59 21.41 -15.39
C LEU A 36 -11.91 20.93 -16.01
N ASP A 37 -12.36 21.54 -17.10
CA ASP A 37 -13.58 21.13 -17.80
C ASP A 37 -13.43 19.71 -18.37
N THR A 38 -12.30 19.44 -19.00
CA THR A 38 -11.94 18.11 -19.51
C THR A 38 -11.95 17.07 -18.38
N ARG A 39 -11.35 17.39 -17.24
CA ARG A 39 -11.34 16.50 -16.07
C ARG A 39 -12.73 16.25 -15.49
N ILE A 40 -13.54 17.31 -15.34
CA ILE A 40 -14.90 17.20 -14.81
C ILE A 40 -15.74 16.29 -15.72
N LEU A 41 -15.62 16.46 -17.03
CA LEU A 41 -16.33 15.66 -18.02
C LEU A 41 -16.02 14.16 -17.88
N VAL A 42 -14.73 13.81 -17.86
CA VAL A 42 -14.30 12.42 -17.72
C VAL A 42 -14.72 11.87 -16.36
N ALA A 43 -14.49 12.64 -15.30
CA ALA A 43 -14.82 12.24 -13.95
C ALA A 43 -16.32 11.95 -13.76
N HIS A 44 -17.17 12.84 -14.27
CA HIS A 44 -18.61 12.69 -14.22
C HIS A 44 -19.08 11.49 -15.06
N SER A 45 -18.47 11.28 -16.24
CA SER A 45 -18.81 10.14 -17.09
C SER A 45 -18.48 8.82 -16.41
N PHE A 46 -17.27 8.67 -15.87
CA PHE A 46 -16.91 7.46 -15.14
C PHE A 46 -17.78 7.27 -13.90
N GLY A 47 -17.97 8.31 -13.09
CA GLY A 47 -18.80 8.22 -11.88
C GLY A 47 -20.25 7.83 -12.17
N LEU A 48 -20.87 8.44 -13.18
CA LEU A 48 -22.24 8.15 -13.58
C LEU A 48 -22.37 6.74 -14.16
N PHE A 49 -21.56 6.38 -15.17
CA PHE A 49 -21.72 5.10 -15.85
C PHE A 49 -21.24 3.93 -15.00
N PHE A 50 -20.16 4.06 -14.22
CA PHE A 50 -19.73 2.98 -13.34
C PHE A 50 -20.69 2.81 -12.17
N GLY A 51 -21.27 3.89 -11.63
CA GLY A 51 -22.32 3.79 -10.61
C GLY A 51 -23.55 3.05 -11.12
N ILE A 52 -24.00 3.40 -12.34
CA ILE A 52 -25.09 2.68 -13.03
C ILE A 52 -24.68 1.20 -13.23
N PHE A 53 -23.54 0.91 -13.85
CA PHE A 53 -23.18 -0.49 -14.10
C PHE A 53 -23.01 -1.32 -12.82
N ASP A 54 -22.53 -0.73 -11.73
CA ASP A 54 -22.44 -1.41 -10.43
C ASP A 54 -23.82 -1.79 -9.90
N GLU A 55 -24.78 -0.85 -9.92
CA GLU A 55 -26.18 -1.11 -9.56
C GLU A 55 -26.79 -2.26 -10.40
N TYR A 56 -26.51 -2.24 -11.71
CA TYR A 56 -27.04 -3.22 -12.65
C TYR A 56 -26.36 -4.58 -12.61
N THR A 57 -25.20 -4.75 -11.96
CA THR A 57 -24.51 -6.05 -11.96
C THR A 57 -24.90 -6.96 -10.79
N LYS A 58 -25.66 -6.51 -9.78
CA LYS A 58 -26.00 -7.23 -8.51
C LYS A 58 -24.79 -7.71 -7.67
N TYR A 59 -23.62 -7.87 -8.28
CA TYR A 59 -22.34 -8.00 -7.63
C TYR A 59 -21.99 -6.63 -7.07
N ARG A 60 -22.25 -6.40 -5.77
CA ARG A 60 -21.76 -5.22 -5.05
C ARG A 60 -20.24 -5.26 -5.04
N PHE A 61 -19.63 -4.74 -6.09
CA PHE A 61 -18.19 -4.71 -6.22
C PHE A 61 -17.75 -3.28 -5.88
N GLU A 62 -17.10 -3.09 -4.74
CA GLU A 62 -16.72 -1.76 -4.26
C GLU A 62 -15.58 -1.15 -5.10
N LEU A 63 -15.89 -0.73 -6.33
CA LEU A 63 -15.03 0.10 -7.16
C LEU A 63 -15.03 1.50 -6.54
N THR A 64 -13.92 1.85 -5.89
CA THR A 64 -13.71 3.20 -5.40
C THR A 64 -13.01 4.00 -6.48
N LEU A 65 -13.72 4.99 -7.03
CA LEU A 65 -13.18 5.93 -8.00
C LEU A 65 -12.78 7.23 -7.29
N ALA A 66 -11.52 7.64 -7.45
CA ALA A 66 -10.98 8.82 -6.80
C ALA A 66 -10.39 9.80 -7.83
N PHE A 67 -10.74 11.08 -7.66
CA PHE A 67 -10.27 12.17 -8.52
C PHE A 67 -9.38 13.13 -7.73
N ASN A 68 -8.26 13.54 -8.33
CA ASN A 68 -7.26 14.39 -7.66
C ASN A 68 -7.72 15.86 -7.49
N SER A 69 -8.71 16.31 -8.26
CA SER A 69 -9.18 17.71 -8.26
C SER A 69 -10.02 18.14 -7.04
N THR A 70 -10.51 17.22 -6.20
CA THR A 70 -11.40 17.55 -5.07
C THR A 70 -10.72 17.79 -3.73
N LYS A 71 -9.40 17.54 -3.59
CA LYS A 71 -8.66 17.79 -2.34
C LYS A 71 -8.05 19.20 -2.20
N LYS A 72 -8.22 20.10 -3.18
CA LYS A 72 -7.74 21.49 -3.07
C LYS A 72 -8.53 22.36 -2.06
N LYS A 73 -9.72 21.94 -1.62
CA LYS A 73 -10.62 22.80 -0.80
C LYS A 73 -10.90 22.34 0.62
N LEU A 74 -10.51 21.13 1.04
CA LEU A 74 -10.97 20.60 2.34
C LEU A 74 -9.94 20.68 3.48
N HIS A 75 -8.63 20.79 3.22
CA HIS A 75 -7.66 20.65 4.31
C HIS A 75 -6.48 21.63 4.39
N GLY A 76 -6.47 22.75 3.67
CA GLY A 76 -5.59 23.90 4.00
C GLY A 76 -4.07 23.67 4.04
N TYR A 77 -3.57 22.46 3.77
CA TYR A 77 -2.15 22.14 3.69
C TYR A 77 -1.70 22.27 2.24
N SER A 78 -0.71 23.13 2.01
CA SER A 78 0.01 23.26 0.75
C SER A 78 0.87 22.01 0.51
N GLU A 79 0.27 20.93 0.02
CA GLU A 79 0.97 19.73 -0.49
C GLU A 79 1.11 19.85 -2.03
N THR A 80 1.85 20.87 -2.49
CA THR A 80 2.01 21.17 -3.94
C THR A 80 2.83 20.12 -4.70
N THR A 81 3.66 19.34 -4.01
CA THR A 81 4.47 18.26 -4.60
C THR A 81 3.70 16.94 -4.73
N GLU A 82 2.89 16.57 -3.73
CA GLU A 82 2.12 15.32 -3.71
C GLU A 82 0.97 15.35 -4.73
N ALA A 83 0.33 16.52 -4.89
CA ALA A 83 -0.72 16.72 -5.90
C ALA A 83 -0.21 16.57 -7.35
N ARG A 84 1.08 16.86 -7.61
CA ARG A 84 1.71 16.70 -8.93
C ARG A 84 2.09 15.25 -9.23
N SER A 85 2.39 14.46 -8.20
CA SER A 85 2.74 13.03 -8.36
C SER A 85 1.54 12.12 -8.62
N ARG A 86 0.31 12.52 -8.27
CA ARG A 86 -0.88 11.67 -8.39
C ARG A 86 -1.59 11.86 -9.74
N PRO A 87 -1.97 10.78 -10.46
CA PRO A 87 -2.83 10.87 -11.63
C PRO A 87 -4.13 11.56 -11.30
N HIS A 88 -4.73 12.16 -12.32
CA HIS A 88 -6.00 12.85 -12.16
C HIS A 88 -7.12 11.90 -11.75
N THR A 89 -7.08 10.65 -12.21
CA THR A 89 -8.05 9.61 -11.84
C THR A 89 -7.35 8.33 -11.41
N LEU A 90 -7.88 7.72 -10.35
CA LEU A 90 -7.52 6.39 -9.88
C LEU A 90 -8.80 5.60 -9.61
N LEU A 91 -8.87 4.38 -10.13
CA LEU A 91 -9.86 3.40 -9.68
C LEU A 91 -9.16 2.32 -8.87
N THR A 92 -9.72 2.04 -7.71
CA THR A 92 -9.23 1.00 -6.80
C THR A 92 -10.35 0.04 -6.41
N ALA A 93 -10.02 -1.24 -6.27
CA ALA A 93 -10.89 -2.26 -5.69
C ALA A 93 -10.02 -3.36 -5.08
N SER A 94 -10.56 -4.16 -4.14
CA SER A 94 -9.80 -5.24 -3.48
C SER A 94 -8.40 -4.79 -2.99
N ARG A 95 -8.31 -3.55 -2.49
CA ARG A 95 -7.05 -2.88 -2.07
C ARG A 95 -5.96 -2.80 -3.14
N CYS A 96 -6.33 -2.84 -4.42
CA CYS A 96 -5.44 -2.69 -5.58
C CYS A 96 -5.89 -1.51 -6.45
N THR A 97 -4.96 -0.95 -7.23
CA THR A 97 -5.26 0.01 -8.29
C THR A 97 -5.43 -0.74 -9.61
N PHE A 98 -6.52 -0.49 -10.35
CA PHE A 98 -6.79 -1.14 -11.64
C PHE A 98 -6.93 -0.17 -12.80
N LEU A 99 -7.19 1.11 -12.51
CA LEU A 99 -7.26 2.16 -13.51
C LEU A 99 -6.52 3.41 -13.08
N VAL A 100 -5.78 4.00 -14.02
CA VAL A 100 -5.11 5.30 -13.89
C VAL A 100 -5.49 6.22 -15.04
N GLY A 101 -5.58 7.52 -14.80
CA GLY A 101 -6.00 8.46 -15.84
C GLY A 101 -5.33 9.82 -15.71
N GLU A 102 -4.96 10.39 -16.85
CA GLU A 102 -4.32 11.70 -16.92
C GLU A 102 -5.01 12.60 -17.97
N ASP A 103 -5.50 13.73 -17.49
CA ASP A 103 -6.10 14.79 -18.31
C ASP A 103 -5.13 15.94 -18.61
N LYS A 104 -5.16 16.45 -19.84
CA LYS A 104 -4.53 17.70 -20.27
C LYS A 104 -5.49 18.54 -21.11
N LEU A 105 -5.17 19.82 -21.25
CA LEU A 105 -5.89 20.69 -22.18
C LEU A 105 -5.42 20.48 -23.63
N HIS A 106 -4.12 20.24 -23.84
CA HIS A 106 -3.51 20.18 -25.17
C HIS A 106 -2.61 18.96 -25.33
N GLY A 107 -2.81 18.24 -26.44
CA GLY A 107 -1.95 17.13 -26.88
C GLY A 107 -2.07 15.85 -26.04
N LEU A 108 -2.50 14.75 -26.67
CA LEU A 108 -2.50 13.44 -26.02
C LEU A 108 -1.09 13.00 -25.58
N HIS A 109 -0.06 13.41 -26.32
CA HIS A 109 1.34 13.15 -25.96
C HIS A 109 1.74 13.80 -24.63
N ALA A 110 1.21 14.97 -24.28
CA ALA A 110 1.49 15.61 -23.00
C ALA A 110 0.82 14.84 -21.85
N ALA A 111 -0.43 14.37 -22.05
CA ALA A 111 -1.11 13.53 -21.08
C ALA A 111 -0.40 12.18 -20.90
N GLU A 112 0.06 11.58 -22.00
CA GLU A 112 0.83 10.34 -22.00
C GLU A 112 2.19 10.50 -21.29
N ALA A 113 2.91 11.61 -21.53
CA ALA A 113 4.17 11.89 -20.87
C ALA A 113 4.00 12.07 -19.35
N ASP A 114 2.98 12.83 -18.93
CA ASP A 114 2.66 12.99 -17.51
C ASP A 114 2.23 11.67 -16.88
N LEU A 115 1.41 10.88 -17.56
CA LEU A 115 1.03 9.56 -17.07
C LEU A 115 2.27 8.67 -16.92
N ARG A 116 3.19 8.68 -17.90
CA ARG A 116 4.44 7.89 -17.86
C ARG A 116 5.31 8.24 -16.65
N LEU A 117 5.38 9.52 -16.29
CA LEU A 117 6.10 9.98 -15.09
C LEU A 117 5.42 9.55 -13.78
N LYS A 118 4.12 9.30 -13.83
CA LYS A 118 3.27 8.94 -12.69
C LYS A 118 2.87 7.47 -12.71
N VAL A 119 3.53 6.60 -13.46
CA VAL A 119 3.29 5.15 -13.40
C VAL A 119 4.59 4.46 -13.08
N GLU A 120 4.49 3.42 -12.28
CA GLU A 120 5.60 2.55 -11.91
C GLU A 120 5.41 1.18 -12.57
N PRO A 121 6.50 0.40 -12.73
CA PRO A 121 6.38 -1.02 -12.98
C PRO A 121 5.37 -1.66 -12.03
N LEU A 122 4.59 -2.61 -12.52
CA LEU A 122 3.48 -3.19 -11.76
C LEU A 122 3.98 -3.99 -10.56
N ASN A 123 4.10 -3.31 -9.41
CA ASN A 123 4.39 -3.89 -8.11
C ASN A 123 3.14 -4.65 -7.57
N PRO A 124 3.26 -5.96 -7.25
CA PRO A 124 2.16 -6.75 -6.68
C PRO A 124 1.51 -6.15 -5.43
N MET A 125 2.24 -5.30 -4.69
CA MET A 125 1.72 -4.57 -3.54
C MET A 125 0.57 -3.62 -3.91
N TYR A 126 0.66 -2.94 -5.05
CA TYR A 126 -0.33 -1.94 -5.45
C TYR A 126 -1.35 -2.46 -6.46
N TYR A 127 -0.96 -3.44 -7.28
CA TYR A 127 -1.75 -3.88 -8.43
C TYR A 127 -2.22 -5.34 -8.32
N GLY A 128 -1.71 -6.11 -7.36
CA GLY A 128 -1.86 -7.56 -7.33
C GLY A 128 -1.11 -8.23 -8.49
N GLU A 129 -1.37 -9.51 -8.72
CA GLU A 129 -0.68 -10.29 -9.75
C GLU A 129 -1.23 -10.10 -11.17
N VAL A 130 -1.80 -8.94 -11.47
CA VAL A 130 -2.34 -8.63 -12.80
C VAL A 130 -1.23 -8.52 -13.84
N LYS A 131 -1.55 -8.87 -15.09
CA LYS A 131 -0.61 -8.76 -16.22
C LYS A 131 -0.47 -7.34 -16.76
N PHE A 132 -1.48 -6.52 -16.54
CA PHE A 132 -1.54 -5.12 -16.95
C PHE A 132 -2.56 -4.38 -16.08
N ILE A 133 -2.53 -3.05 -16.12
CA ILE A 133 -3.63 -2.18 -15.66
C ILE A 133 -4.18 -1.38 -16.83
N VAL A 134 -5.45 -0.98 -16.71
CA VAL A 134 -6.09 -0.10 -17.69
C VAL A 134 -5.68 1.34 -17.40
N GLY A 135 -5.46 2.13 -18.44
CA GLY A 135 -5.27 3.56 -18.31
C GLY A 135 -6.05 4.34 -19.35
N TYR A 136 -6.14 5.64 -19.16
CA TYR A 136 -6.58 6.54 -20.22
C TYR A 136 -5.75 7.82 -20.24
N ILE A 137 -5.74 8.46 -21.41
CA ILE A 137 -5.18 9.78 -21.62
C ILE A 137 -6.21 10.66 -22.33
N VAL A 138 -6.32 11.92 -21.89
CA VAL A 138 -7.27 12.88 -22.46
C VAL A 138 -6.60 14.20 -22.74
N ALA A 139 -6.92 14.81 -23.89
CA ALA A 139 -6.47 16.14 -24.28
C ALA A 139 -7.61 16.92 -24.93
N GLY A 140 -8.22 17.86 -24.21
CA GLY A 140 -9.40 18.59 -24.69
C GLY A 140 -10.55 17.62 -24.96
N SER A 141 -10.94 17.46 -26.23
CA SER A 141 -11.95 16.48 -26.67
C SER A 141 -11.36 15.16 -27.18
N GLN A 142 -10.04 15.01 -27.22
CA GLN A 142 -9.41 13.76 -27.62
C GLN A 142 -9.31 12.82 -26.41
N PHE A 143 -9.76 11.59 -26.55
CA PHE A 143 -9.71 10.54 -25.53
C PHE A 143 -9.05 9.29 -26.10
N GLN A 144 -8.21 8.60 -25.34
CA GLN A 144 -7.65 7.32 -25.76
C GLN A 144 -7.47 6.36 -24.59
N TRP A 145 -7.86 5.09 -24.78
CA TRP A 145 -7.55 4.02 -23.84
C TRP A 145 -6.14 3.52 -24.05
N VAL A 146 -5.47 3.25 -22.94
CA VAL A 146 -4.12 2.71 -22.91
C VAL A 146 -4.06 1.56 -21.90
N TYR A 147 -3.00 0.77 -21.96
CA TYR A 147 -2.66 -0.18 -20.91
C TYR A 147 -1.18 -0.07 -20.57
N ILE A 148 -0.85 -0.46 -19.34
CA ILE A 148 0.52 -0.52 -18.83
C ILE A 148 0.79 -1.96 -18.42
N GLY A 149 1.81 -2.57 -19.00
CA GLY A 149 2.15 -3.99 -18.82
C GLY A 149 3.00 -4.27 -17.57
N ARG A 150 3.14 -5.55 -17.23
CA ARG A 150 4.01 -6.04 -16.15
C ARG A 150 5.45 -6.30 -16.60
N ASP A 151 5.81 -5.98 -17.83
CA ASP A 151 7.14 -6.25 -18.43
C ASP A 151 8.30 -5.43 -17.81
N GLY A 152 8.04 -4.73 -16.72
CA GLY A 152 9.02 -3.87 -16.05
C GLY A 152 9.23 -2.53 -16.75
N SER A 153 8.62 -2.31 -17.91
CA SER A 153 8.65 -1.03 -18.60
C SER A 153 7.63 -0.06 -17.98
N LYS A 154 7.89 1.23 -18.14
CA LYS A 154 6.87 2.29 -17.95
C LYS A 154 6.14 2.57 -19.26
N ASP A 155 6.15 1.60 -20.19
CA ASP A 155 5.59 1.83 -21.51
C ASP A 155 4.06 1.83 -21.44
N ILE A 156 3.51 2.82 -22.14
CA ILE A 156 2.09 3.05 -22.25
C ILE A 156 1.71 2.59 -23.66
N HIS A 157 0.90 1.55 -23.73
CA HIS A 157 0.48 0.95 -24.99
C HIS A 157 -0.95 1.39 -25.32
N ARG A 158 -1.19 1.78 -26.57
CA ARG A 158 -2.48 2.26 -27.04
C ARG A 158 -3.40 1.09 -27.36
N MET A 159 -4.61 1.07 -26.79
CA MET A 159 -5.60 0.01 -27.03
C MET A 159 -6.44 0.25 -28.28
N ASN A 160 -6.68 1.52 -28.60
CA ASN A 160 -7.54 1.94 -29.71
C ASN A 160 -7.01 3.25 -30.32
N PRO A 161 -7.41 3.62 -31.54
CA PRO A 161 -7.19 4.96 -32.07
C PRO A 161 -7.84 6.03 -31.18
N PRO A 162 -7.30 7.28 -31.15
CA PRO A 162 -7.92 8.38 -30.43
C PRO A 162 -9.38 8.61 -30.84
N LEU A 163 -10.25 8.78 -29.85
CA LEU A 163 -11.64 9.18 -30.01
C LEU A 163 -11.76 10.70 -29.89
N ASN A 164 -12.56 11.32 -30.74
CA ASN A 164 -12.91 12.72 -30.61
C ASN A 164 -14.30 12.86 -29.99
N LEU A 165 -14.37 13.13 -28.69
CA LEU A 165 -15.62 13.30 -27.93
C LEU A 165 -16.48 14.50 -28.38
N SER A 166 -16.00 15.32 -29.33
CA SER A 166 -16.84 16.31 -30.01
C SER A 166 -17.73 15.69 -31.11
N LYS A 167 -17.44 14.45 -31.52
CA LYS A 167 -18.15 13.72 -32.58
C LYS A 167 -19.09 12.70 -31.97
N LEU A 168 -20.35 12.69 -32.41
CA LEU A 168 -21.38 11.78 -31.90
C LEU A 168 -20.99 10.30 -32.03
N VAL A 169 -20.39 9.91 -33.17
CA VAL A 169 -19.97 8.52 -33.41
C VAL A 169 -18.93 8.08 -32.37
N ASP A 170 -17.92 8.92 -32.13
CA ASP A 170 -16.85 8.63 -31.18
C ASP A 170 -17.36 8.66 -29.73
N CYS A 171 -18.36 9.48 -29.42
CA CYS A 171 -19.07 9.45 -28.14
C CYS A 171 -19.77 8.10 -27.91
N CYS A 172 -20.48 7.58 -28.92
CA CYS A 172 -21.09 6.26 -28.84
C CYS A 172 -20.02 5.16 -28.63
N SER A 173 -18.90 5.22 -29.35
CA SER A 173 -17.77 4.31 -29.14
C SER A 173 -17.18 4.43 -27.73
N PHE A 174 -17.05 5.66 -27.19
CA PHE A 174 -16.58 5.88 -25.83
C PHE A 174 -17.50 5.24 -24.79
N LEU A 175 -18.82 5.41 -24.92
CA LEU A 175 -19.81 4.81 -24.02
C LEU A 175 -19.78 3.27 -24.07
N LEU A 176 -19.68 2.69 -25.26
CA LEU A 176 -19.50 1.24 -25.42
C LEU A 176 -18.22 0.75 -24.75
N ASN A 177 -17.12 1.49 -24.93
CA ASN A 177 -15.85 1.16 -24.32
C ASN A 177 -15.91 1.26 -22.79
N LEU A 178 -16.64 2.22 -22.22
CA LEU A 178 -16.83 2.30 -20.76
C LEU A 178 -17.46 1.04 -20.19
N GLY A 179 -18.48 0.48 -20.85
CA GLY A 179 -19.10 -0.79 -20.44
C GLY A 179 -18.12 -1.96 -20.51
N ASN A 180 -17.36 -2.06 -21.60
CA ASN A 180 -16.35 -3.11 -21.77
C ASN A 180 -15.21 -3.00 -20.75
N VAL A 181 -14.71 -1.79 -20.51
CA VAL A 181 -13.68 -1.52 -19.50
C VAL A 181 -14.20 -1.82 -18.11
N PHE A 182 -15.43 -1.44 -17.78
CA PHE A 182 -16.04 -1.76 -16.50
C PHE A 182 -16.08 -3.29 -16.25
N GLN A 183 -16.55 -4.07 -17.23
CA GLN A 183 -16.57 -5.53 -17.13
C GLN A 183 -15.15 -6.12 -17.01
N LEU A 184 -14.18 -5.56 -17.73
CA LEU A 184 -12.78 -5.97 -17.63
C LEU A 184 -12.23 -5.71 -16.23
N LEU A 185 -12.44 -4.50 -15.70
CA LEU A 185 -11.98 -4.11 -14.36
C LEU A 185 -12.60 -4.98 -13.28
N GLN A 186 -13.89 -5.32 -13.37
CA GLN A 186 -14.53 -6.28 -12.47
C GLN A 186 -13.87 -7.65 -12.54
N LYS A 187 -13.64 -8.20 -13.74
CA LYS A 187 -12.98 -9.50 -13.91
C LYS A 187 -11.56 -9.50 -13.35
N MET A 188 -10.79 -8.45 -13.61
CA MET A 188 -9.44 -8.29 -13.07
C MET A 188 -9.46 -8.27 -11.54
N ALA A 189 -10.34 -7.46 -10.97
CA ALA A 189 -10.38 -7.26 -9.54
C ALA A 189 -10.93 -8.47 -8.77
N ASN A 190 -11.81 -9.27 -9.38
CA ASN A 190 -12.25 -10.57 -8.86
C ASN A 190 -11.19 -11.68 -8.98
N SER A 191 -10.25 -11.55 -9.93
CA SER A 191 -9.16 -12.52 -10.10
C SER A 191 -8.01 -12.34 -9.12
N VAL A 192 -7.96 -11.17 -8.47
CA VAL A 192 -6.90 -10.84 -7.52
C VAL A 192 -7.35 -11.25 -6.11
N PRO A 193 -6.61 -12.14 -5.42
CA PRO A 193 -6.97 -12.53 -4.06
C PRO A 193 -6.86 -11.33 -3.11
N ASP A 194 -7.80 -11.19 -2.17
CA ASP A 194 -7.65 -10.21 -1.08
C ASP A 194 -6.54 -10.69 -0.15
N VAL A 195 -5.41 -9.98 -0.19
CA VAL A 195 -4.27 -10.26 0.68
C VAL A 195 -4.29 -9.23 1.80
N PRO A 196 -4.37 -9.67 3.07
CA PRO A 196 -4.31 -8.78 4.22
C PRO A 196 -3.09 -7.87 4.13
N GLY A 197 -3.28 -6.58 4.40
CA GLY A 197 -2.20 -5.59 4.41
C GLY A 197 -1.74 -5.08 3.04
N ARG A 198 -2.28 -5.60 1.91
CA ARG A 198 -2.14 -4.95 0.60
C ARG A 198 -2.77 -3.54 0.61
N ARG A 199 -2.20 -2.58 -0.15
CA ARG A 199 -2.71 -1.20 -0.20
C ARG A 199 -2.73 -0.69 -1.63
N ALA A 200 -3.81 0.00 -2.00
CA ALA A 200 -3.86 0.68 -3.29
C ALA A 200 -2.99 1.95 -3.26
N MET A 201 -2.54 2.41 -4.43
CA MET A 201 -1.75 3.65 -4.51
C MET A 201 -2.56 4.86 -4.03
N PHE A 202 -1.90 5.80 -3.33
CA PHE A 202 -2.52 6.99 -2.72
C PHE A 202 -3.58 6.70 -1.67
N SER A 203 -3.63 5.46 -1.18
CA SER A 203 -4.38 5.16 0.02
C SER A 203 -3.75 5.85 1.23
N VAL A 204 -4.60 6.19 2.19
CA VAL A 204 -4.21 6.79 3.45
C VAL A 204 -4.83 5.96 4.56
N GLU A 205 -4.01 5.57 5.52
CA GLU A 205 -4.44 4.95 6.76
C GLU A 205 -4.33 5.98 7.87
N GLU A 206 -5.40 6.17 8.63
CA GLU A 206 -5.40 7.03 9.81
C GLU A 206 -5.86 6.23 11.02
N SER A 207 -5.03 6.18 12.05
CA SER A 207 -5.39 5.57 13.33
C SER A 207 -6.20 6.56 14.17
N SER A 208 -6.99 6.04 15.11
CA SER A 208 -7.66 6.86 16.13
C SER A 208 -6.69 7.66 17.00
N SER A 209 -5.42 7.26 17.06
CA SER A 209 -4.34 7.99 17.74
C SER A 209 -3.71 9.11 16.90
N GLY A 210 -4.23 9.38 15.69
CA GLY A 210 -3.72 10.45 14.83
C GLY A 210 -2.40 10.11 14.13
N LYS A 211 -2.01 8.82 14.07
CA LYS A 211 -0.96 8.34 13.17
C LYS A 211 -1.57 8.21 11.78
N ARG A 212 -0.89 8.76 10.78
CA ARG A 212 -1.31 8.73 9.38
C ARG A 212 -0.20 8.11 8.54
N ILE A 213 -0.51 7.10 7.74
CA ILE A 213 0.40 6.50 6.77
C ILE A 213 -0.17 6.77 5.38
N SER A 214 0.63 7.35 4.51
CA SER A 214 0.22 7.71 3.14
C SER A 214 1.14 7.01 2.14
N TYR A 215 0.55 6.29 1.20
CA TYR A 215 1.27 5.49 0.19
C TYR A 215 1.29 6.26 -1.14
N PHE A 216 2.46 6.44 -1.75
CA PHE A 216 2.65 7.20 -3.00
C PHE A 216 3.36 6.38 -4.08
N TYR A 217 3.63 6.98 -5.24
CA TYR A 217 4.47 6.35 -6.29
C TYR A 217 5.91 6.12 -5.84
N ALA A 218 6.62 5.34 -6.66
CA ALA A 218 8.03 4.98 -6.48
C ALA A 218 8.29 4.32 -5.11
N ASN A 219 7.30 3.56 -4.62
CA ASN A 219 7.33 2.89 -3.31
C ASN A 219 7.55 3.86 -2.14
N LYS A 220 7.22 5.15 -2.32
CA LYS A 220 7.34 6.16 -1.28
C LYS A 220 6.17 6.02 -0.30
N VAL A 221 6.50 5.90 0.98
CA VAL A 221 5.54 5.91 2.08
C VAL A 221 5.91 7.03 3.02
N VAL A 222 4.92 7.87 3.33
CA VAL A 222 5.08 8.93 4.33
C VAL A 222 4.34 8.51 5.58
N LYS A 223 5.06 8.41 6.68
CA LYS A 223 4.45 8.29 8.01
C LYS A 223 4.38 9.67 8.66
N HIS A 224 3.25 9.94 9.30
CA HIS A 224 2.97 11.20 9.96
C HIS A 224 2.34 10.94 11.33
N ILE A 225 2.75 11.67 12.36
CA ILE A 225 2.13 11.66 13.69
C ILE A 225 1.80 13.10 14.07
N ARG A 226 0.51 13.40 14.26
CA ARG A 226 0.04 14.78 14.48
C ARG A 226 0.64 15.42 15.74
N ASP A 227 0.67 14.69 16.86
CA ASP A 227 1.28 15.14 18.11
C ASP A 227 2.40 14.18 18.52
N PHE A 228 3.60 14.43 17.99
CA PHE A 228 4.75 13.58 18.28
C PHE A 228 5.21 13.71 19.72
N TYR A 229 4.97 14.83 20.40
CA TYR A 229 5.42 15.03 21.78
C TYR A 229 4.65 14.11 22.73
N SER A 230 3.32 14.11 22.62
CA SER A 230 2.45 13.19 23.35
C SER A 230 2.83 11.73 23.05
N HIS A 231 2.93 11.38 21.76
CA HIS A 231 3.37 10.04 21.34
C HIS A 231 4.73 9.65 21.92
N SER A 232 5.73 10.54 21.86
CA SER A 232 7.09 10.26 22.35
C SER A 232 7.12 10.02 23.85
N THR A 233 6.28 10.72 24.61
CA THR A 233 6.12 10.56 26.05
C THR A 233 5.46 9.23 26.37
N ASP A 234 4.30 8.96 25.75
CA ASP A 234 3.53 7.74 25.96
C ASP A 234 4.32 6.48 25.60
N GLN A 235 5.12 6.55 24.53
CA GLN A 235 5.95 5.44 24.08
C GLN A 235 7.33 5.42 24.74
N GLY A 236 7.76 6.45 25.47
CA GLY A 236 9.13 6.55 26.01
C GLY A 236 10.23 6.62 24.92
N THR A 237 9.89 7.12 23.72
CA THR A 237 10.82 7.28 22.60
C THR A 237 11.23 8.76 22.43
N SER A 238 12.06 9.07 21.43
CA SER A 238 12.41 10.43 21.05
C SER A 238 12.88 10.48 19.59
N LEU A 239 12.87 11.67 18.99
CA LEU A 239 13.32 11.85 17.61
C LEU A 239 14.75 11.35 17.39
N SER A 240 15.65 11.60 18.36
CA SER A 240 17.04 11.14 18.31
C SER A 240 17.17 9.62 18.33
N LYS A 241 16.35 8.92 19.13
CA LYS A 241 16.35 7.44 19.16
C LYS A 241 15.85 6.86 17.84
N ILE A 242 14.78 7.44 17.28
CA ILE A 242 14.24 7.04 15.97
C ILE A 242 15.28 7.28 14.87
N GLY A 243 15.93 8.45 14.85
CA GLY A 243 17.00 8.77 13.90
C GLY A 243 18.15 7.77 13.97
N ARG A 244 18.63 7.45 15.18
CA ARG A 244 19.66 6.42 15.39
C ARG A 244 19.25 5.04 14.89
N ALA A 245 17.98 4.66 15.00
CA ALA A 245 17.50 3.38 14.47
C ALA A 245 17.58 3.34 12.94
N TYR A 246 17.14 4.38 12.26
CA TYR A 246 17.27 4.50 10.79
C TYR A 246 18.74 4.55 10.35
N ASP A 247 19.60 5.27 11.08
CA ASP A 247 21.03 5.36 10.77
C ASP A 247 21.76 4.03 10.98
N ALA A 248 21.49 3.32 12.08
CA ALA A 248 22.08 2.01 12.36
C ALA A 248 21.69 0.97 11.31
N GLY A 249 20.46 1.06 10.80
CA GLY A 249 19.93 0.17 9.77
C GLY A 249 20.28 0.53 8.34
N ARG A 250 21.04 1.62 8.11
CA ARG A 250 21.33 2.11 6.76
C ARG A 250 22.02 1.04 5.90
N GLY A 251 21.43 0.73 4.76
CA GLY A 251 21.93 -0.29 3.82
C GLY A 251 21.54 -1.74 4.18
N CYS A 252 20.84 -1.97 5.29
CA CYS A 252 20.28 -3.28 5.60
C CYS A 252 18.94 -3.47 4.89
N GLN A 253 18.88 -4.36 3.90
CA GLN A 253 17.65 -4.62 3.14
C GLN A 253 16.49 -5.17 3.99
N PHE A 254 16.78 -5.82 5.12
CA PHE A 254 15.77 -6.37 6.04
C PHE A 254 15.18 -5.30 6.98
N LEU A 255 15.60 -4.04 6.84
CA LEU A 255 15.21 -2.94 7.71
C LEU A 255 14.66 -1.79 6.87
N LEU A 256 13.56 -1.17 7.31
CA LEU A 256 12.95 -0.05 6.61
C LEU A 256 13.93 1.11 6.42
N GLN A 257 14.19 1.49 5.18
CA GLN A 257 15.07 2.61 4.85
C GLN A 257 14.28 3.92 4.75
N SER A 258 14.85 5.00 5.28
CA SER A 258 14.34 6.37 5.10
C SER A 258 15.06 7.06 3.94
N GLU A 259 14.32 7.62 3.00
CA GLU A 259 14.85 8.51 1.96
C GLU A 259 15.04 9.92 2.54
N ILE A 260 14.04 10.40 3.29
CA ILE A 260 14.13 11.58 4.12
C ILE A 260 13.92 11.14 5.57
N GLY A 261 14.95 11.33 6.37
CA GLY A 261 14.98 10.93 7.77
C GLY A 261 13.86 11.58 8.61
N PRO A 262 13.68 11.09 9.84
CA PRO A 262 12.61 11.55 10.72
C PRO A 262 12.80 13.03 11.09
N THR A 263 11.73 13.82 10.94
CA THR A 263 11.70 15.25 11.27
C THR A 263 10.47 15.60 12.10
N VAL A 264 10.55 16.69 12.87
CA VAL A 264 9.43 17.25 13.62
C VAL A 264 9.27 18.72 13.25
N SER A 265 8.06 19.09 12.83
CA SER A 265 7.74 20.47 12.48
C SER A 265 7.58 21.36 13.72
N ALA A 266 7.53 22.69 13.52
CA ALA A 266 7.21 23.65 14.57
C ALA A 266 5.87 23.38 15.27
N HIS A 267 4.95 22.69 14.60
CA HIS A 267 3.63 22.33 15.12
C HIS A 267 3.62 20.95 15.81
N ARG A 268 4.81 20.43 16.16
CA ARG A 268 5.01 19.13 16.83
C ARG A 268 4.59 17.91 16.02
N ALA A 269 4.28 18.09 14.74
CA ALA A 269 3.96 17.00 13.84
C ALA A 269 5.25 16.32 13.35
N TYR A 270 5.32 15.00 13.52
CA TYR A 270 6.41 14.16 13.02
C TYR A 270 6.14 13.71 11.59
N LYS A 271 7.21 13.63 10.78
CA LYS A 271 7.19 13.09 9.43
C LYS A 271 8.46 12.28 9.16
N VAL A 272 8.32 11.13 8.51
CA VAL A 272 9.43 10.40 7.88
C VAL A 272 8.99 9.89 6.51
N GLU A 273 9.89 9.93 5.54
CA GLU A 273 9.65 9.41 4.20
C GLU A 273 10.52 8.17 3.98
N CYS A 274 9.84 7.04 3.75
CA CYS A 274 10.47 5.73 3.65
C CYS A 274 10.20 5.10 2.28
N THR A 275 11.04 4.16 1.89
CA THR A 275 10.75 3.26 0.77
C THR A 275 10.14 1.98 1.31
N LEU A 276 8.88 1.69 0.99
CA LEU A 276 8.24 0.42 1.35
C LEU A 276 8.11 -0.46 0.11
N LEU A 277 9.02 -1.43 0.00
CA LEU A 277 9.01 -2.40 -1.11
C LEU A 277 8.20 -3.66 -0.80
N GLY A 278 7.79 -3.83 0.46
CA GLY A 278 7.16 -5.07 0.91
C GLY A 278 5.64 -5.00 1.02
N TYR A 279 5.03 -6.19 1.09
CA TYR A 279 3.60 -6.39 1.31
C TYR A 279 3.38 -7.28 2.54
N SER A 280 2.26 -7.10 3.22
CA SER A 280 1.84 -8.06 4.23
C SER A 280 1.49 -9.38 3.57
N CYS A 281 1.91 -10.50 4.16
CA CYS A 281 1.68 -11.83 3.62
C CYS A 281 1.16 -12.77 4.71
N SER A 282 0.69 -13.96 4.33
CA SER A 282 0.61 -15.12 5.23
C SER A 282 1.93 -15.89 5.20
N LEU A 283 2.28 -16.56 6.29
CA LEU A 283 3.34 -17.56 6.31
C LEU A 283 2.68 -18.92 6.06
N GLU A 284 3.00 -19.54 4.93
CA GLU A 284 2.29 -20.74 4.45
C GLU A 284 3.06 -22.02 4.80
N SER A 285 4.37 -21.89 5.00
CA SER A 285 5.27 -22.99 5.29
C SER A 285 6.15 -22.73 6.51
N LYS A 286 6.72 -23.82 7.02
CA LYS A 286 7.80 -23.74 8.03
C LYS A 286 9.01 -22.97 7.51
N GLN A 287 9.26 -23.05 6.20
CA GLN A 287 10.38 -22.39 5.56
C GLN A 287 10.19 -20.86 5.54
N ASP A 288 8.95 -20.38 5.31
CA ASP A 288 8.64 -18.95 5.42
C ASP A 288 8.88 -18.45 6.86
N CYS A 289 8.44 -19.22 7.86
CA CYS A 289 8.66 -18.87 9.27
C CYS A 289 10.15 -18.78 9.60
N ARG A 290 10.95 -19.70 9.04
CA ARG A 290 12.41 -19.73 9.19
C ARG A 290 13.08 -18.50 8.57
N TRP A 291 12.77 -18.20 7.31
CA TRP A 291 13.31 -17.03 6.60
C TRP A 291 12.93 -15.72 7.30
N MET A 292 11.68 -15.60 7.75
CA MET A 292 11.24 -14.46 8.55
C MET A 292 12.05 -14.33 9.85
N ALA A 293 12.22 -15.44 10.60
CA ALA A 293 13.02 -15.42 11.84
C ALA A 293 14.46 -14.96 11.58
N GLN A 294 15.10 -15.47 10.53
CA GLN A 294 16.46 -15.06 10.15
C GLN A 294 16.53 -13.55 9.87
N CYS A 295 15.65 -13.02 9.03
CA CYS A 295 15.61 -11.59 8.69
C CYS A 295 15.40 -10.72 9.94
N VAL A 296 14.47 -11.10 10.82
CA VAL A 296 14.21 -10.37 12.08
C VAL A 296 15.42 -10.45 13.02
N CYS A 297 16.08 -11.61 13.15
CA CYS A 297 17.31 -11.74 13.95
C CYS A 297 18.44 -10.84 13.43
N HIS A 298 18.61 -10.72 12.10
CA HIS A 298 19.59 -9.79 11.51
C HIS A 298 19.30 -8.33 11.91
N VAL A 299 18.04 -7.91 11.81
CA VAL A 299 17.61 -6.56 12.22
C VAL A 299 17.85 -6.33 13.71
N LEU A 300 17.43 -7.27 14.55
CA LEU A 300 17.61 -7.16 16.01
C LEU A 300 19.09 -7.13 16.39
N CYS A 301 19.95 -7.88 15.70
CA CYS A 301 21.40 -7.82 15.91
C CYS A 301 21.95 -6.41 15.68
N ILE A 302 21.50 -5.73 14.60
CA ILE A 302 21.89 -4.35 14.28
C ILE A 302 21.40 -3.38 15.36
N LEU A 303 20.12 -3.44 15.70
CA LEU A 303 19.52 -2.54 16.69
C LEU A 303 20.15 -2.74 18.08
N HIS A 304 20.30 -3.98 18.52
CA HIS A 304 20.88 -4.31 19.83
C HIS A 304 22.33 -3.87 19.93
N LYS A 305 23.13 -4.02 18.86
CA LYS A 305 24.51 -3.49 18.79
C LYS A 305 24.55 -1.95 18.86
N ALA A 306 23.54 -1.28 18.31
CA ALA A 306 23.38 0.17 18.43
C ALA A 306 22.81 0.61 19.80
N GLY A 307 22.58 -0.33 20.72
CA GLY A 307 22.01 -0.06 22.05
C GLY A 307 20.51 0.23 22.02
N LEU A 308 19.80 -0.17 20.96
CA LEU A 308 18.38 0.12 20.76
C LEU A 308 17.53 -1.16 20.83
N LEU A 309 16.27 -1.00 21.26
CA LEU A 309 15.25 -2.04 21.35
C LEU A 309 14.09 -1.71 20.41
N HIS A 310 13.55 -2.70 19.71
CA HIS A 310 12.41 -2.48 18.80
C HIS A 310 11.08 -2.36 19.53
N ARG A 311 10.85 -3.22 20.54
CA ARG A 311 9.71 -3.26 21.46
C ARG A 311 8.36 -3.72 20.89
N ASP A 312 8.14 -3.62 19.59
CA ASP A 312 6.88 -4.04 18.93
C ASP A 312 7.10 -5.11 17.84
N ILE A 313 7.77 -6.22 18.20
CA ILE A 313 7.97 -7.37 17.29
C ILE A 313 6.66 -8.18 17.21
N ARG A 314 5.98 -8.07 16.06
CA ARG A 314 4.72 -8.75 15.78
C ARG A 314 4.45 -8.78 14.29
N PHE A 315 3.58 -9.69 13.86
CA PHE A 315 3.28 -9.91 12.45
C PHE A 315 2.86 -8.66 11.66
N PRO A 316 2.01 -7.75 12.20
CA PRO A 316 1.66 -6.51 11.48
C PRO A 316 2.84 -5.57 11.18
N ASN A 317 3.97 -5.72 11.89
CA ASN A 317 5.18 -4.92 11.71
C ASN A 317 6.24 -5.66 10.89
N ILE A 318 5.86 -6.73 10.19
CA ILE A 318 6.74 -7.49 9.29
C ILE A 318 6.10 -7.53 7.91
N VAL A 319 6.87 -7.15 6.89
CA VAL A 319 6.45 -7.18 5.49
C VAL A 319 7.36 -8.11 4.69
N ARG A 320 6.81 -8.79 3.69
CA ARG A 320 7.57 -9.66 2.78
C ARG A 320 8.09 -8.84 1.59
N LEU A 321 9.37 -9.00 1.26
CA LEU A 321 10.04 -8.34 0.14
C LEU A 321 10.14 -9.25 -1.09
N SER A 322 10.44 -10.52 -0.86
CA SER A 322 10.58 -11.56 -1.88
C SER A 322 10.16 -12.92 -1.31
N GLU A 323 10.36 -14.01 -2.08
CA GLU A 323 10.07 -15.35 -1.58
C GLU A 323 10.84 -15.68 -0.30
N THR A 324 12.07 -15.18 -0.14
CA THR A 324 12.94 -15.53 1.00
C THR A 324 13.23 -14.38 1.95
N GLU A 325 12.73 -13.18 1.68
CA GLU A 325 13.15 -11.98 2.40
C GLU A 325 11.98 -11.25 3.05
N PHE A 326 12.22 -10.83 4.28
CA PHE A 326 11.27 -10.11 5.11
C PHE A 326 11.93 -8.86 5.70
N MET A 327 11.12 -7.85 5.97
CA MET A 327 11.55 -6.58 6.53
C MET A 327 10.76 -6.25 7.79
N LEU A 328 11.48 -5.83 8.83
CA LEU A 328 10.90 -5.28 10.05
C LEU A 328 10.67 -3.77 9.89
N ILE A 329 9.47 -3.29 10.25
CA ILE A 329 9.05 -1.90 10.14
C ILE A 329 8.58 -1.35 11.50
N ASP A 330 8.33 -0.03 11.56
CA ASP A 330 7.74 0.70 12.70
C ASP A 330 8.70 1.03 13.86
N PHE A 331 9.66 1.93 13.60
CA PHE A 331 10.61 2.41 14.62
C PHE A 331 10.05 3.48 15.55
N GLU A 332 8.81 3.92 15.35
CA GLU A 332 8.18 4.93 16.18
C GLU A 332 7.95 4.49 17.64
N SER A 333 8.33 3.25 17.99
CA SER A 333 8.40 2.70 19.35
C SER A 333 9.80 2.29 19.79
N VAL A 334 10.90 2.68 19.14
CA VAL A 334 12.23 2.29 19.61
C VAL A 334 12.61 2.94 20.94
N ALA A 335 13.42 2.26 21.75
CA ALA A 335 13.99 2.81 22.99
C ALA A 335 15.45 2.37 23.18
N GLU A 336 16.14 2.98 24.15
CA GLU A 336 17.45 2.50 24.60
C GLU A 336 17.33 1.15 25.28
N SER A 337 18.37 0.33 25.14
CA SER A 337 18.53 -0.93 25.85
C SER A 337 18.40 -0.75 27.37
N LEU A 338 17.88 -1.78 28.04
CA LEU A 338 17.54 -1.75 29.47
C LEU A 338 16.46 -0.69 29.79
N PHE A 339 15.45 -0.60 28.93
CA PHE A 339 14.34 0.34 29.09
C PHE A 339 13.50 -0.02 30.32
N ARG A 340 13.64 0.75 31.40
CA ARG A 340 12.77 0.65 32.57
C ARG A 340 11.43 1.33 32.27
N LEU A 341 10.34 0.59 32.44
CA LEU A 341 9.01 1.12 32.16
C LEU A 341 8.66 2.21 33.18
N PRO A 342 8.29 3.42 32.73
CA PRO A 342 7.74 4.45 33.60
C PRO A 342 6.45 3.98 34.28
N GLU A 343 6.11 4.60 35.40
CA GLU A 343 4.80 4.40 36.02
C GLU A 343 3.67 4.78 35.06
N GLY A 344 2.62 3.97 34.98
CA GLY A 344 1.50 4.18 34.06
C GLY A 344 1.79 3.86 32.59
N PHE A 345 2.97 3.32 32.26
CA PHE A 345 3.30 2.93 30.89
C PHE A 345 2.33 1.86 30.37
N ARG A 346 1.71 2.12 29.22
CA ARG A 346 0.82 1.16 28.57
C ARG A 346 1.64 0.18 27.74
N CYS A 347 1.75 -1.05 28.23
CA CYS A 347 2.41 -2.13 27.51
C CYS A 347 1.81 -2.35 26.11
N PHE A 348 2.67 -2.68 25.15
CA PHE A 348 2.23 -2.98 23.79
C PHE A 348 1.38 -4.26 23.74
N ARG A 349 0.55 -4.35 22.70
CA ARG A 349 -0.28 -5.54 22.47
C ARG A 349 0.60 -6.77 22.29
N GLY A 350 0.30 -7.84 23.03
CA GLY A 350 1.06 -9.08 22.99
C GLY A 350 2.17 -9.17 24.05
N TRP A 351 2.46 -8.08 24.76
CA TRP A 351 3.31 -8.16 25.96
C TRP A 351 2.60 -8.91 27.08
N CYS A 352 3.36 -9.73 27.80
CA CYS A 352 2.89 -10.45 28.98
C CYS A 352 3.93 -10.33 30.11
N SER A 353 3.63 -10.93 31.27
CA SER A 353 4.53 -10.90 32.44
C SER A 353 5.93 -11.44 32.15
N LYS A 354 6.07 -12.38 31.19
CA LYS A 354 7.36 -12.94 30.77
C LYS A 354 8.12 -12.08 29.77
N THR A 355 7.46 -11.11 29.12
CA THR A 355 8.13 -10.19 28.18
C THR A 355 9.18 -9.37 28.92
N LEU A 356 8.90 -8.94 30.15
CA LEU A 356 9.80 -8.12 30.95
C LEU A 356 10.73 -8.96 31.83
N GLU A 357 11.83 -8.35 32.27
CA GLU A 357 12.66 -8.83 33.39
C GLU A 357 12.42 -7.87 34.56
N GLY A 358 11.52 -8.27 35.46
CA GLY A 358 10.94 -7.34 36.43
C GLY A 358 10.14 -6.25 35.71
N ASN A 359 10.61 -5.00 35.80
CA ASN A 359 10.01 -3.84 35.13
C ASN A 359 10.90 -3.26 34.00
N VAL A 360 11.78 -4.09 33.45
CA VAL A 360 12.76 -3.69 32.43
C VAL A 360 12.52 -4.48 31.15
N TYR A 361 12.49 -3.78 30.02
CA TYR A 361 12.53 -4.38 28.69
C TYR A 361 13.99 -4.47 28.23
N THR A 362 14.41 -5.65 27.81
CA THR A 362 15.80 -5.97 27.47
C THR A 362 15.93 -6.44 26.01
N PRO A 363 17.14 -6.60 25.45
CA PRO A 363 17.31 -7.25 24.16
C PRO A 363 16.64 -8.63 24.09
N TYR A 364 16.65 -9.38 25.20
CA TYR A 364 15.98 -10.67 25.30
C TYR A 364 14.45 -10.57 25.31
N SER A 365 13.88 -9.41 25.66
CA SER A 365 12.46 -9.14 25.50
C SER A 365 12.04 -9.06 24.02
N ASP A 366 12.86 -8.45 23.14
CA ASP A 366 12.63 -8.47 21.68
C ASP A 366 12.68 -9.92 21.16
N MET A 367 13.69 -10.68 21.60
CA MET A 367 13.85 -12.10 21.23
C MET A 367 12.70 -12.97 21.73
N TYR A 368 12.20 -12.70 22.94
CA TYR A 368 11.00 -13.35 23.48
C TYR A 368 9.78 -13.09 22.59
N SER A 369 9.57 -11.83 22.17
CA SER A 369 8.47 -11.47 21.27
C SER A 369 8.59 -12.15 19.91
N LEU A 370 9.81 -12.32 19.36
CA LEU A 370 10.03 -13.15 18.17
C LEU A 370 9.67 -14.62 18.42
N GLY A 371 10.02 -15.16 19.59
CA GLY A 371 9.64 -16.52 19.99
C GLY A 371 8.12 -16.71 20.04
N LYS A 372 7.40 -15.76 20.64
CA LYS A 372 5.93 -15.74 20.65
C LYS A 372 5.34 -15.68 19.25
N LEU A 373 5.89 -14.85 18.37
CA LEU A 373 5.47 -14.76 16.99
C LEU A 373 5.64 -16.11 16.26
N GLN A 374 6.80 -16.77 16.41
CA GLN A 374 7.02 -18.10 15.84
C GLN A 374 6.05 -19.14 16.41
N GLU A 375 5.75 -19.07 17.70
CA GLU A 375 4.76 -19.92 18.37
C GLU A 375 3.35 -19.76 17.78
N GLU A 376 3.01 -18.57 17.30
CA GLU A 376 1.72 -18.27 16.66
C GLU A 376 1.68 -18.65 15.18
N THR A 377 2.82 -18.54 14.47
CA THR A 377 2.85 -18.71 13.02
C THR A 377 3.32 -20.08 12.54
N LEU A 378 4.11 -20.81 13.33
CA LEU A 378 4.62 -22.12 12.91
C LEU A 378 3.48 -23.14 12.78
N PRO A 379 3.37 -23.84 11.64
CA PRO A 379 2.39 -24.90 11.45
C PRO A 379 2.46 -25.97 12.55
N ASN A 380 1.33 -26.61 12.83
CA ASN A 380 1.20 -27.62 13.90
C ASN A 380 2.18 -28.80 13.77
N SER A 381 2.67 -29.11 12.57
CA SER A 381 3.59 -30.21 12.31
C SER A 381 5.05 -29.88 12.64
N ARG A 382 5.37 -29.24 13.78
CA ARG A 382 6.72 -28.70 14.04
C ARG A 382 7.81 -29.77 14.04
N THR A 383 9.04 -29.36 13.70
CA THR A 383 10.23 -30.22 13.86
C THR A 383 10.81 -30.01 15.25
N SER A 384 11.56 -30.99 15.76
CA SER A 384 12.23 -30.88 17.07
C SER A 384 13.15 -29.64 17.15
N LEU A 385 13.85 -29.31 16.05
CA LEU A 385 14.71 -28.13 16.00
C LEU A 385 13.91 -26.81 16.09
N ALA A 386 12.78 -26.71 15.39
CA ALA A 386 11.93 -25.52 15.45
C ALA A 386 11.35 -25.31 16.85
N GLU A 387 10.90 -26.38 17.50
CA GLU A 387 10.38 -26.33 18.87
C GLU A 387 11.47 -25.94 19.87
N GLU A 388 12.67 -26.50 19.73
CA GLU A 388 13.79 -26.15 20.59
C GLU A 388 14.19 -24.68 20.42
N PHE A 389 14.26 -24.18 19.18
CA PHE A 389 14.55 -22.78 18.90
C PHE A 389 13.53 -21.84 19.54
N VAL A 390 12.23 -22.10 19.34
CA VAL A 390 11.16 -21.30 19.93
C VAL A 390 11.23 -21.35 21.46
N ARG A 391 11.47 -22.53 22.04
CA ARG A 391 11.65 -22.70 23.48
C ARG A 391 12.86 -21.90 24.00
N LYS A 392 13.98 -21.86 23.29
CA LYS A 392 15.15 -21.04 23.67
C LYS A 392 14.81 -19.55 23.65
N LEU A 393 14.11 -19.08 22.62
CA LEU A 393 13.65 -17.68 22.51
C LEU A 393 12.68 -17.31 23.64
N THR A 394 11.65 -18.12 23.88
CA THR A 394 10.62 -17.83 24.90
C THR A 394 11.11 -18.03 26.34
N ASN A 395 12.24 -18.72 26.53
CA ASN A 395 12.97 -18.75 27.80
C ASN A 395 14.12 -17.73 27.88
N LYS A 396 14.24 -16.81 26.91
CA LYS A 396 15.25 -15.74 26.88
C LYS A 396 16.70 -16.26 26.92
N GLN A 397 16.96 -17.39 26.27
CA GLN A 397 18.27 -18.06 26.27
C GLN A 397 19.15 -17.67 25.07
N LEU A 398 18.61 -16.93 24.09
CA LEU A 398 19.33 -16.55 22.88
C LEU A 398 19.35 -15.03 22.71
N SER A 399 20.53 -14.48 22.41
CA SER A 399 20.65 -13.17 21.81
C SER A 399 20.31 -13.24 20.31
N ALA A 400 20.09 -12.08 19.67
CA ALA A 400 19.88 -12.02 18.23
C ALA A 400 21.08 -12.59 17.44
N SER A 401 22.30 -12.36 17.93
CA SER A 401 23.52 -12.88 17.30
C SER A 401 23.62 -14.40 17.43
N ASP A 402 23.36 -14.95 18.63
CA ASP A 402 23.43 -16.40 18.85
C ASP A 402 22.33 -17.13 18.08
N ALA A 403 21.14 -16.52 17.98
CA ALA A 403 20.01 -17.09 17.24
C ALA A 403 20.34 -17.31 15.75
N LEU A 404 21.12 -16.42 15.12
CA LEU A 404 21.56 -16.57 13.72
C LEU A 404 22.45 -17.80 13.50
N HIS A 405 23.06 -18.33 14.55
CA HIS A 405 23.87 -19.54 14.51
C HIS A 405 23.12 -20.79 15.00
N ASP A 406 21.84 -20.69 15.37
CA ASP A 406 21.07 -21.83 15.84
C ASP A 406 20.79 -22.83 14.70
N PRO A 407 20.86 -24.16 14.95
CA PRO A 407 20.58 -25.17 13.96
C PRO A 407 19.27 -24.99 13.19
N TRP A 408 18.22 -24.49 13.86
CA TRP A 408 16.94 -24.20 13.21
C TRP A 408 17.08 -23.12 12.13
N LEU A 409 18.01 -22.17 12.24
CA LEU A 409 18.24 -21.14 11.23
C LEU A 409 19.36 -21.50 10.24
N SER A 410 19.90 -22.72 10.25
CA SER A 410 20.94 -23.17 9.30
C SER A 410 20.46 -23.25 7.85
N GLY A 411 20.72 -22.22 7.05
CA GLY A 411 20.44 -22.24 5.61
C GLY A 411 20.57 -20.84 5.04
N PRO A 412 21.13 -20.68 3.82
CA PRO A 412 21.36 -19.36 3.25
C PRO A 412 20.04 -18.63 2.98
N ILE A 413 19.99 -17.34 3.33
CA ILE A 413 19.11 -16.40 2.63
C ILE A 413 19.81 -16.11 1.30
N ALA A 414 19.09 -16.18 0.18
CA ALA A 414 19.68 -16.05 -1.16
C ALA A 414 20.54 -14.78 -1.34
N SER A 415 20.17 -13.69 -0.67
CA SER A 415 20.85 -12.39 -0.74
C SER A 415 22.03 -12.20 0.22
N LEU A 416 22.34 -13.18 1.09
CA LEU A 416 23.55 -13.18 1.93
C LEU A 416 24.69 -14.03 1.32
N VAL A 417 24.44 -14.65 0.16
CA VAL A 417 25.40 -15.49 -0.59
C VAL A 417 25.88 -14.80 -1.87
N SER A 418 25.29 -13.65 -2.23
CA SER A 418 25.73 -12.73 -3.28
C SER A 418 26.47 -11.55 -2.70
#